data_AF-A0AAV5CE34-F1
#
_entry.id   AF-A0AAV5CE34-F1
#
_cell.length_a   1.000
_cell.length_b   1.000
_cell.length_c   1.000
_cell.angle_alpha   90.00
_cell.angle_beta   90.00
_cell.angle_gamma   90.00
#
_symmetry.space_group_name_H-M   'P 1'
#
loop_
_entity.id
_entity.type
_entity.pdbx_description
1 polymer ?
#
loop_
_entity_poly.entity_id
_entity_poly.type
_entity_poly.pdbx_seq_one_letter_code
_entity_poly.pdbx_strand_id
1 'polypeptide(L)'
;MAIARTGVYVDDYLEYSSTLAGDLQRILSTMRELDDRAHGIMGQTKEQVKYVLGVSSHGHDRPNMDDDDSAMEKMKKDIEASQDNALSLCTEKVLLARQAYDLIESHIKRLDEDLGQFAEDLKHEGKIPPDEPPVLPPIPVVARDDKKRLGFSTPQASKKFREREWDRDRGMDFDLMPPPGSSKKAGLIW
;
A
#
# COMPACT_ATOMS: atom_id res chain seq x y z
N MET A 1 27.52 -21.26 -41.14
CA MET A 1 26.09 -21.37 -40.80
C MET A 1 25.85 -20.49 -39.59
N ALA A 2 25.02 -19.45 -39.73
CA ALA A 2 24.60 -18.63 -38.59
C ALA A 2 23.45 -19.38 -37.90
N ILE A 3 23.75 -20.00 -36.75
CA ILE A 3 22.71 -20.54 -35.87
C ILE A 3 21.93 -19.33 -35.38
N ALA A 4 20.62 -19.32 -35.60
CA ALA A 4 19.75 -18.24 -35.16
C ALA A 4 19.89 -18.07 -33.64
N ARG A 5 20.61 -17.03 -33.21
CA ARG A 5 20.78 -16.67 -31.78
C ARG A 5 19.45 -16.35 -31.11
N THR A 6 18.40 -16.14 -31.89
CA THR A 6 17.06 -15.76 -31.44
C THR A 6 16.42 -16.75 -30.48
N GLY A 7 16.74 -18.04 -30.58
CA GLY A 7 16.26 -19.05 -29.62
C GLY A 7 16.93 -18.96 -28.24
N VAL A 8 18.18 -18.47 -28.20
CA VAL A 8 18.97 -18.33 -26.97
C VAL A 8 18.46 -17.17 -26.12
N TYR A 9 18.11 -16.03 -26.74
CA TYR A 9 17.58 -14.86 -26.02
C TYR A 9 16.33 -15.16 -25.18
N VAL A 10 15.41 -16.00 -25.69
CA VAL A 10 14.18 -16.34 -24.96
C VAL A 10 14.49 -17.28 -23.80
N ASP A 11 15.38 -18.26 -24.00
CA ASP A 11 15.75 -19.22 -22.96
C ASP A 11 16.50 -18.51 -21.82
N ASP A 12 17.48 -17.66 -22.16
CA ASP A 12 18.23 -16.84 -21.20
C ASP A 12 17.31 -15.93 -20.37
N TYR A 13 16.30 -15.32 -21.01
CA TYR A 13 15.33 -14.48 -20.30
C TYR A 13 14.40 -15.28 -19.40
N LEU A 14 13.94 -16.46 -19.85
CA LEU A 14 13.10 -17.34 -19.04
C LEU A 14 13.86 -17.87 -17.82
N GLU A 15 15.14 -18.22 -17.98
CA GLU A 15 16.00 -18.61 -16.87
C GLU A 15 16.18 -17.43 -15.89
N TYR A 16 16.53 -16.24 -16.39
CA TYR A 16 16.71 -15.04 -15.58
C TYR A 16 15.44 -14.63 -14.81
N SER A 17 14.28 -14.67 -15.46
CA SER A 17 12.99 -14.24 -14.86
C SER A 17 12.33 -15.32 -14.00
N SER A 18 12.87 -16.54 -13.96
CA SER A 18 12.29 -17.67 -13.24
C SER A 18 12.08 -17.42 -11.74
N THR A 19 12.94 -16.61 -11.10
CA THR A 19 12.85 -16.32 -9.66
C THR A 19 11.93 -15.14 -9.34
N LEU A 20 11.63 -14.26 -10.31
CA LEU A 20 10.90 -13.01 -10.09
C LEU A 20 9.56 -13.24 -9.38
N ALA A 21 8.78 -14.20 -9.85
CA ALA A 21 7.47 -14.50 -9.28
C ALA A 21 7.59 -14.95 -7.82
N GLY A 22 8.57 -15.80 -7.51
CA GLY A 22 8.82 -16.30 -6.15
C GLY A 22 9.29 -15.18 -5.20
N ASP A 23 10.23 -14.36 -5.66
CA ASP A 23 10.76 -13.24 -4.88
C ASP A 23 9.69 -12.18 -4.60
N LEU A 24 8.88 -11.84 -5.60
CA LEU A 24 7.76 -10.91 -5.43
C LEU A 24 6.69 -11.47 -4.50
N GLN A 25 6.33 -12.75 -4.66
CA GLN A 25 5.37 -13.41 -3.77
C GLN A 25 5.86 -13.39 -2.32
N ARG A 26 7.16 -13.65 -2.09
CA ARG A 26 7.76 -13.60 -0.75
C ARG A 26 7.61 -12.21 -0.13
N ILE A 27 7.99 -11.16 -0.86
CA ILE A 27 7.88 -9.77 -0.39
C ILE A 27 6.43 -9.43 -0.03
N LEU A 28 5.48 -9.71 -0.94
CA LEU A 28 4.06 -9.41 -0.72
C LEU A 28 3.45 -10.21 0.44
N SER A 29 3.89 -11.46 0.64
CA SER A 29 3.45 -12.28 1.76
C SER A 29 3.92 -11.67 3.10
N THR A 30 5.19 -11.27 3.18
CA THR A 30 5.72 -10.59 4.37
C THR A 30 5.02 -9.25 4.62
N MET A 31 4.73 -8.46 3.58
CA MET A 31 3.95 -7.23 3.73
C MET A 31 2.57 -7.48 4.33
N ARG A 32 1.88 -8.54 3.89
CA ARG A 32 0.57 -8.92 4.43
C ARG A 32 0.66 -9.33 5.91
N GLU A 33 1.70 -10.07 6.29
CA GLU A 33 1.94 -10.44 7.68
C GLU A 33 2.20 -9.21 8.57
N LEU A 34 2.97 -8.23 8.08
CA LEU A 34 3.18 -6.97 8.78
C LEU A 34 1.87 -6.18 8.92
N ASP A 35 1.05 -6.14 7.87
CA ASP A 35 -0.27 -5.50 7.89
C ASP A 35 -1.21 -6.13 8.92
N ASP A 36 -1.33 -7.46 8.93
CA ASP A 36 -2.19 -8.18 9.88
C ASP A 36 -1.74 -7.91 11.34
N ARG A 37 -0.42 -7.89 11.59
CA ARG A 37 0.15 -7.56 12.91
C ARG A 37 -0.10 -6.11 13.31
N ALA A 38 0.18 -5.15 12.43
CA ALA A 38 -0.03 -3.72 12.69
C ALA A 38 -1.51 -3.43 12.96
N HIS A 39 -2.42 -4.01 12.17
CA HIS A 39 -3.86 -3.90 12.40
C HIS A 39 -4.29 -4.49 13.74
N GLY A 40 -3.74 -5.64 14.13
CA GLY A 40 -3.99 -6.23 15.45
C GLY A 40 -3.60 -5.31 16.60
N ILE A 41 -2.39 -4.74 16.55
CA ILE A 41 -1.89 -3.80 17.56
C ILE A 41 -2.78 -2.56 17.61
N MET A 42 -3.05 -1.92 16.46
CA MET A 42 -3.89 -0.73 16.39
C MET A 42 -5.31 -0.97 16.91
N GLY A 43 -5.87 -2.17 16.68
CA GLY A 43 -7.17 -2.58 17.23
C GLY A 43 -7.15 -2.60 18.75
N GLN A 44 -6.15 -3.25 19.35
CA GLN A 44 -5.97 -3.31 20.80
C GLN A 44 -5.72 -1.92 21.40
N THR A 45 -4.84 -1.13 20.80
CA THR A 45 -4.58 0.25 21.22
C THR A 45 -5.85 1.09 21.21
N LYS A 46 -6.71 0.94 20.21
CA LYS A 46 -7.98 1.67 20.14
C LYS A 46 -8.92 1.33 21.31
N GLU A 47 -8.98 0.06 21.71
CA GLU A 47 -9.77 -0.37 22.87
C GLU A 47 -9.21 0.19 24.18
N GLN A 48 -7.89 0.16 24.35
CA GLN A 48 -7.20 0.76 25.51
C GLN A 48 -7.45 2.27 25.60
N VAL A 49 -7.36 3.00 24.48
CA VAL A 49 -7.66 4.44 24.43
C VAL A 49 -9.11 4.72 24.84
N LYS A 50 -10.08 3.91 24.38
CA LYS A 50 -11.48 4.04 24.76
C LYS A 50 -11.69 3.87 26.28
N TYR A 51 -10.97 2.92 26.87
CA TYR A 51 -10.98 2.69 28.32
C TYR A 51 -10.43 3.90 29.08
N VAL A 52 -9.24 4.39 28.71
CA VAL A 52 -8.59 5.55 29.36
C VAL A 52 -9.46 6.81 29.27
N LEU A 53 -10.13 7.04 28.14
CA LEU A 53 -11.00 8.19 27.94
C LEU A 53 -12.38 8.05 28.60
N GLY A 54 -12.68 6.93 29.26
CA GLY A 54 -13.95 6.71 29.94
C GLY A 54 -15.17 6.64 29.00
N VAL A 55 -14.94 6.41 27.70
CA VAL A 55 -16.01 6.32 26.68
C VAL A 55 -16.69 4.94 26.68
N SER A 56 -16.44 4.15 27.73
CA SER A 56 -17.09 2.86 27.97
C SER A 56 -18.51 3.11 28.48
N SER A 57 -19.51 2.62 27.73
CA SER A 57 -20.95 2.89 27.91
C SER A 57 -21.58 2.43 29.25
N HIS A 58 -20.80 1.94 30.21
CA HIS A 58 -21.31 1.44 31.48
C HIS A 58 -20.88 2.39 32.59
N GLY A 59 -21.78 3.29 32.95
CA GLY A 59 -21.63 4.15 34.11
C GLY A 59 -21.59 3.31 35.38
N HIS A 60 -20.56 3.47 36.19
CA HIS A 60 -20.66 3.30 37.63
C HIS A 60 -19.54 4.05 38.33
N ASP A 61 -19.88 4.59 39.51
CA ASP A 61 -19.08 5.21 40.56
C ASP A 61 -17.57 5.01 40.51
N ARG A 62 -16.86 6.10 40.79
CA ARG A 62 -15.44 6.11 41.16
C ARG A 62 -15.27 5.69 42.62
N PRO A 63 -14.60 4.56 42.91
CA PRO A 63 -13.89 4.42 44.17
C PRO A 63 -12.37 4.44 43.94
N ASN A 64 -11.70 5.30 44.71
CA ASN A 64 -10.25 5.33 44.97
C ASN A 64 -9.32 5.78 43.82
N MET A 65 -8.98 7.08 43.80
CA MET A 65 -8.26 7.73 42.69
C MET A 65 -6.73 7.55 42.68
N ASP A 66 -6.07 7.18 43.78
CA ASP A 66 -4.59 7.17 43.82
C ASP A 66 -3.96 5.91 43.20
N ASP A 67 -4.62 4.74 43.28
CA ASP A 67 -4.16 3.49 42.64
C ASP A 67 -4.53 3.45 41.14
N ASP A 68 -5.58 4.21 40.77
CA ASP A 68 -6.06 4.37 39.40
C ASP A 68 -5.13 5.27 38.57
N ASP A 69 -4.55 6.33 39.15
CA ASP A 69 -3.64 7.23 38.44
C ASP A 69 -2.35 6.54 37.99
N SER A 70 -1.76 5.69 38.84
CA SER A 70 -0.56 4.93 38.48
C SER A 70 -0.85 3.87 37.40
N ALA A 71 -1.99 3.18 37.50
CA ALA A 71 -2.43 2.22 36.50
C ALA A 71 -2.78 2.89 35.16
N MET A 72 -3.37 4.08 35.20
CA MET A 72 -3.72 4.89 34.03
C MET A 72 -2.48 5.42 33.34
N GLU A 73 -1.49 5.95 34.08
CA GLU A 73 -0.21 6.37 33.52
C GLU A 73 0.55 5.20 32.88
N LYS A 74 0.54 4.02 33.52
CA LYS A 74 1.09 2.81 32.91
C LYS A 74 0.37 2.47 31.60
N MET A 75 -0.96 2.56 31.56
CA MET A 75 -1.74 2.26 30.36
C MET A 75 -1.47 3.25 29.22
N LYS A 76 -1.30 4.55 29.52
CA LYS A 76 -0.89 5.54 28.51
C LYS A 76 0.48 5.21 27.91
N LYS A 77 1.45 4.84 28.75
CA LYS A 77 2.76 4.41 28.29
C LYS A 77 2.70 3.15 27.42
N ASP A 78 1.86 2.18 27.78
CA ASP A 78 1.64 0.95 26.99
C ASP A 78 0.97 1.27 25.63
N ILE A 79 0.07 2.26 25.58
CA ILE A 79 -0.55 2.78 24.34
C ILE A 79 0.51 3.42 23.45
N GLU A 80 1.34 4.33 23.97
CA GLU A 80 2.42 4.98 23.23
C GLU A 80 3.39 3.95 22.63
N ALA A 81 3.86 3.01 23.44
CA ALA A 81 4.74 1.93 22.97
C ALA A 81 4.10 1.06 21.88
N SER A 82 2.78 0.81 21.97
CA SER A 82 2.04 0.07 20.96
C SER A 82 1.91 0.84 19.65
N GLN A 83 1.70 2.16 19.72
CA GLN A 83 1.66 3.04 18.55
C GLN A 83 3.01 3.10 17.84
N ASP A 84 4.11 3.24 18.59
CA ASP A 84 5.47 3.22 18.05
C ASP A 84 5.78 1.88 17.37
N ASN A 85 5.37 0.76 17.98
CA ASN A 85 5.52 -0.56 17.39
C ASN A 85 4.72 -0.70 16.09
N ALA A 86 3.44 -0.30 16.07
CA ALA A 86 2.64 -0.32 14.86
C ALA A 86 3.23 0.56 13.75
N LEU A 87 3.77 1.74 14.10
CA LEU A 87 4.46 2.63 13.17
C LEU A 87 5.74 1.99 12.59
N SER A 88 6.51 1.29 13.43
CA SER A 88 7.70 0.56 13.00
C SER A 88 7.35 -0.53 11.97
N LEU A 89 6.31 -1.33 12.22
CA LEU A 89 5.81 -2.34 11.27
C LEU A 89 5.34 -1.70 9.96
N CYS A 90 4.62 -0.58 10.03
CA CYS A 90 4.19 0.16 8.84
C CYS A 90 5.37 0.69 8.03
N THR A 91 6.43 1.14 8.70
CA THR A 91 7.66 1.63 8.05
C THR A 91 8.38 0.49 7.33
N GLU A 92 8.53 -0.66 7.98
CA GLU A 92 9.11 -1.85 7.35
C GLU A 92 8.30 -2.30 6.12
N LYS A 93 6.96 -2.24 6.19
CA LYS A 93 6.11 -2.51 5.03
C LYS A 93 6.39 -1.57 3.86
N VAL A 94 6.63 -0.29 4.11
CA VAL A 94 6.97 0.67 3.05
C VAL A 94 8.31 0.31 2.40
N LEU A 95 9.29 -0.15 3.20
CA LEU A 95 10.57 -0.62 2.67
C LEU A 95 10.42 -1.88 1.81
N LEU A 96 9.57 -2.82 2.21
CA LEU A 96 9.24 -3.99 1.39
C LEU A 96 8.54 -3.60 0.09
N ALA A 97 7.60 -2.65 0.12
CA ALA A 97 6.95 -2.15 -1.08
C ALA A 97 7.96 -1.52 -2.04
N ARG A 98 8.94 -0.77 -1.50
CA ARG A 98 10.05 -0.22 -2.28
C ARG A 98 10.90 -1.32 -2.89
N GLN A 99 11.24 -2.36 -2.13
CA GLN A 99 12.00 -3.50 -2.61
C GLN A 99 11.29 -4.24 -3.77
N ALA A 100 9.97 -4.46 -3.66
CA ALA A 100 9.18 -5.05 -4.74
C ALA A 100 9.19 -4.18 -6.00
N TYR A 101 9.06 -2.86 -5.84
CA TYR A 101 9.13 -1.92 -6.94
C TYR A 101 10.50 -1.97 -7.65
N ASP A 102 11.59 -1.86 -6.89
CA ASP A 102 12.95 -1.87 -7.44
C ASP A 102 13.28 -3.22 -8.11
N LEU A 103 12.78 -4.34 -7.56
CA LEU A 103 12.88 -5.66 -8.19
C LEU A 103 12.22 -5.67 -9.58
N ILE A 104 10.95 -5.26 -9.66
CA ILE A 104 10.22 -5.22 -10.93
C ILE A 104 10.90 -4.27 -11.93
N GLU A 105 11.31 -3.07 -11.47
CA GLU A 105 12.00 -2.09 -12.31
C GLU A 105 13.30 -2.66 -12.89
N SER A 106 14.06 -3.41 -12.10
CA SER A 106 15.29 -4.08 -12.58
C SER A 106 14.98 -5.11 -13.67
N HIS A 107 13.92 -5.91 -13.52
CA HIS A 107 13.54 -6.90 -14.53
C HIS A 107 13.04 -6.25 -15.82
N ILE A 108 12.33 -5.11 -15.74
CA ILE A 108 11.91 -4.34 -16.92
C ILE A 108 13.12 -3.78 -17.66
N LYS A 109 14.03 -3.10 -16.95
CA LYS A 109 15.23 -2.51 -17.56
C LYS A 109 16.06 -3.54 -18.30
N ARG A 110 16.27 -4.71 -17.70
CA ARG A 110 17.00 -5.78 -18.36
C ARG A 110 16.28 -6.29 -19.61
N LEU A 111 14.96 -6.50 -19.54
CA LEU A 111 14.19 -6.91 -20.71
C LEU A 111 14.30 -5.88 -21.85
N ASP A 112 14.21 -4.60 -21.54
CA ASP A 112 14.34 -3.53 -22.52
C ASP A 112 15.73 -3.52 -23.17
N GLU A 113 16.80 -3.72 -22.39
CA GLU A 113 18.17 -3.85 -22.88
C GLU A 113 18.35 -5.09 -23.79
N ASP A 114 17.86 -6.25 -23.34
CA ASP A 114 17.96 -7.52 -24.08
C ASP A 114 17.17 -7.44 -25.40
N LEU A 115 15.97 -6.83 -25.41
CA LEU A 115 15.18 -6.58 -26.62
C LEU A 115 15.87 -5.58 -27.57
N GLY A 116 16.54 -4.57 -27.03
CA GLY A 116 17.34 -3.62 -27.80
C GLY A 116 18.49 -4.33 -28.53
N GLN A 117 19.25 -5.16 -27.81
CA GLN A 117 20.34 -5.96 -28.40
C GLN A 117 19.82 -6.94 -29.45
N PHE A 118 18.70 -7.61 -29.16
CA PHE A 118 18.05 -8.51 -30.09
C PHE A 118 17.63 -7.82 -31.41
N ALA A 119 17.10 -6.61 -31.32
CA ALA A 119 16.73 -5.83 -32.51
C ALA A 119 17.96 -5.44 -33.35
N GLU A 120 19.08 -5.06 -32.72
CA GLU A 120 20.32 -4.75 -33.44
C GLU A 120 20.93 -5.99 -34.11
N ASP A 121 20.91 -7.15 -33.44
CA ASP A 121 21.33 -8.43 -34.02
C ASP A 121 20.49 -8.78 -35.27
N LEU A 122 19.18 -8.56 -35.23
CA LEU A 122 18.29 -8.82 -36.36
C LEU A 122 18.53 -7.86 -37.55
N LYS A 123 18.87 -6.59 -37.27
CA LYS A 123 19.30 -5.64 -38.30
C LYS A 123 20.60 -6.09 -38.95
N HIS A 124 21.57 -6.54 -38.16
CA HIS A 124 22.83 -7.08 -38.67
C HIS A 124 22.66 -8.36 -39.49
N GLU A 125 21.72 -9.23 -39.12
CA GLU A 125 21.37 -10.43 -39.90
C GLU A 125 20.57 -10.13 -41.18
N GLY A 126 20.19 -8.87 -41.44
CA GLY A 126 19.41 -8.46 -42.60
C GLY A 126 17.96 -8.96 -42.59
N LYS A 127 17.47 -9.40 -41.43
CA LYS A 127 16.10 -9.94 -41.25
C LYS A 127 15.05 -8.85 -41.06
N ILE A 128 15.48 -7.62 -40.79
CA ILE A 128 14.61 -6.45 -40.60
C ILE A 128 15.21 -5.26 -41.37
N PRO A 129 14.39 -4.44 -42.08
CA PRO A 129 14.88 -3.22 -42.72
C PRO A 129 15.46 -2.24 -41.67
N PRO A 130 16.49 -1.45 -42.04
CA PRO A 130 17.22 -0.59 -41.10
C PRO A 130 16.39 0.56 -40.49
N ASP A 131 15.15 0.77 -40.94
CA ASP A 131 14.36 1.98 -40.67
C ASP A 131 13.00 1.71 -40.00
N GLU A 132 12.78 0.50 -39.46
CA GLU A 132 11.57 0.22 -38.68
C GLU A 132 11.84 0.41 -37.18
N PRO A 133 11.17 1.36 -36.49
CA PRO A 133 11.35 1.56 -35.06
C PRO A 133 11.00 0.26 -34.32
N PRO A 134 11.59 -0.01 -33.13
CA PRO A 134 11.26 -1.19 -32.34
C PRO A 134 9.77 -1.17 -32.02
N VAL A 135 8.97 -1.87 -32.82
CA VAL A 135 7.53 -1.99 -32.63
C VAL A 135 7.36 -2.95 -31.46
N LEU A 136 7.37 -2.39 -30.24
CA LEU A 136 6.60 -3.01 -29.18
C LEU A 136 5.17 -3.18 -29.74
N PRO A 137 4.57 -4.38 -29.67
CA PRO A 137 3.15 -4.50 -29.98
C PRO A 137 2.45 -3.42 -29.15
N PRO A 138 1.56 -2.61 -29.74
CA PRO A 138 0.91 -1.54 -29.02
C PRO A 138 0.32 -2.14 -27.76
N ILE A 139 0.90 -1.77 -26.61
CA ILE A 139 0.31 -2.09 -25.31
C ILE A 139 -1.13 -1.63 -25.47
N PRO A 140 -2.14 -2.50 -25.24
CA PRO A 140 -3.51 -2.05 -25.25
C PRO A 140 -3.56 -0.87 -24.30
N VAL A 141 -3.66 0.33 -24.88
CA VAL A 141 -3.84 1.55 -24.10
C VAL A 141 -5.22 1.36 -23.54
N VAL A 142 -5.29 0.79 -22.33
CA VAL A 142 -6.47 0.93 -21.50
C VAL A 142 -6.50 2.42 -21.26
N ALA A 143 -7.25 3.12 -22.11
CA ALA A 143 -7.58 4.51 -21.92
C ALA A 143 -8.12 4.56 -20.50
N ARG A 144 -7.32 5.12 -19.59
CA ARG A 144 -7.80 5.55 -18.29
C ARG A 144 -8.72 6.72 -18.60
N ASP A 145 -9.96 6.39 -18.94
CA ASP A 145 -11.05 7.33 -18.94
C ASP A 145 -11.23 7.79 -17.49
N ASP A 146 -10.56 8.88 -17.15
CA ASP A 146 -10.85 9.74 -15.99
C ASP A 146 -12.20 10.42 -16.18
N LYS A 147 -13.29 9.62 -16.26
CA LYS A 147 -14.71 9.96 -16.05
C LYS A 147 -15.59 8.86 -16.63
N LYS A 148 -15.84 7.82 -15.85
CA LYS A 148 -17.21 7.35 -15.54
C LYS A 148 -17.16 6.13 -14.64
N ARG A 149 -17.89 6.22 -13.54
CA ARG A 149 -18.40 5.08 -12.79
C ARG A 149 -19.04 4.09 -13.75
N LEU A 150 -18.45 2.91 -13.91
CA LEU A 150 -19.16 1.68 -14.24
C LEU A 150 -18.60 0.56 -13.37
N GLY A 151 -19.48 -0.05 -12.59
CA GLY A 151 -19.15 -1.09 -11.65
C GLY A 151 -18.71 -2.37 -12.37
N PHE A 152 -17.58 -2.91 -11.95
CA PHE A 152 -17.27 -4.31 -12.15
C PHE A 152 -18.22 -5.12 -11.28
N SER A 153 -19.18 -5.78 -11.91
CA SER A 153 -20.08 -6.74 -11.27
C SER A 153 -19.35 -8.08 -11.17
N THR A 154 -18.92 -8.44 -9.96
CA THR A 154 -18.62 -9.82 -9.60
C THR A 154 -19.90 -10.46 -9.06
N PRO A 155 -20.27 -11.69 -9.46
CA PRO A 155 -21.43 -12.36 -8.91
C PRO A 155 -21.07 -12.89 -7.51
N GLN A 156 -21.26 -12.08 -6.47
CA GLN A 156 -21.13 -12.55 -5.10
C GLN A 156 -22.48 -12.60 -4.39
N ALA A 157 -22.91 -13.83 -4.13
CA ALA A 157 -24.05 -14.16 -3.30
C ALA A 157 -23.92 -13.59 -1.87
N SER A 158 -25.03 -13.01 -1.41
CA SER A 158 -25.43 -12.74 -0.02
C SER A 158 -24.38 -12.18 0.96
N LYS A 159 -24.43 -10.86 1.22
CA LYS A 159 -23.97 -10.24 2.47
C LYS A 159 -24.54 -8.82 2.69
N LYS A 160 -25.85 -8.65 2.55
CA LYS A 160 -26.53 -7.34 2.75
C LYS A 160 -26.87 -6.98 4.22
N PHE A 161 -26.16 -7.53 5.21
CA PHE A 161 -26.49 -7.25 6.62
C PHE A 161 -25.48 -6.39 7.40
N ARG A 162 -24.26 -6.11 6.87
CA ARG A 162 -23.19 -5.51 7.69
C ARG A 162 -22.77 -4.07 7.32
N GLU A 163 -23.34 -3.46 6.28
CA GLU A 163 -22.84 -2.17 5.76
C GLU A 163 -23.57 -0.94 6.35
N ARG A 164 -24.81 -1.10 6.83
CA ARG A 164 -25.65 0.03 7.27
C ARG A 164 -25.20 0.66 8.61
N GLU A 165 -24.33 0.00 9.35
CA GLU A 165 -23.86 0.48 10.66
C GLU A 165 -22.70 1.50 10.53
N TRP A 166 -21.89 1.42 9.47
CA TRP A 166 -20.68 2.23 9.29
C TRP A 166 -20.93 3.69 8.89
N ASP A 167 -22.11 4.02 8.36
CA ASP A 167 -22.40 5.36 7.83
C ASP A 167 -23.04 6.33 8.83
N ARG A 168 -23.59 5.86 9.96
CA ARG A 168 -24.18 6.77 10.95
C ARG A 168 -23.14 7.50 11.80
N ASP A 169 -21.98 6.88 12.02
CA ASP A 169 -21.01 7.38 13.00
C ASP A 169 -20.20 8.59 12.48
N ARG A 170 -20.00 8.70 11.15
CA ARG A 170 -19.26 9.82 10.54
C ARG A 170 -20.04 11.13 10.45
N GLY A 171 -21.37 11.06 10.53
CA GLY A 171 -22.22 12.25 10.37
C GLY A 171 -22.23 13.17 11.59
N MET A 172 -21.93 12.64 12.77
CA MET A 172 -22.01 13.40 14.03
C MET A 172 -20.74 14.18 14.35
N ASP A 173 -19.59 13.80 13.77
CA ASP A 173 -18.28 14.39 14.09
C ASP A 173 -17.97 15.66 13.27
N PHE A 174 -18.69 15.92 12.18
CA PHE A 174 -18.43 17.07 11.31
C PHE A 174 -18.94 18.40 11.89
N ASP A 175 -19.96 18.36 12.76
CA ASP A 175 -20.59 19.55 13.34
C ASP A 175 -19.85 20.10 14.59
N LEU A 176 -18.82 19.40 15.08
CA LEU A 176 -18.04 19.77 16.27
C LEU A 176 -16.70 20.44 15.97
N MET A 177 -16.30 20.58 14.71
CA MET A 177 -15.01 21.19 14.34
C MET A 177 -15.14 22.71 14.15
N PRO A 178 -14.29 23.53 14.81
CA PRO A 178 -14.22 24.94 14.49
C PRO A 178 -13.66 25.13 13.06
N PRO A 179 -14.18 26.11 12.29
CA PRO A 179 -13.74 26.32 10.92
C PRO A 179 -12.26 26.71 10.85
N PRO A 180 -11.48 26.11 9.94
CA PRO A 180 -10.08 26.47 9.78
C PRO A 180 -9.97 27.85 9.13
N GLY A 181 -9.44 28.84 9.88
CA GLY A 181 -8.96 30.10 9.28
C GLY A 181 -9.41 31.43 9.91
N SER A 182 -9.51 31.57 11.24
CA SER A 182 -9.66 32.90 11.88
C SER A 182 -8.51 33.26 12.82
N SER A 183 -7.29 33.32 12.29
CA SER A 183 -6.20 34.06 12.93
C SER A 183 -6.31 35.53 12.51
N LYS A 184 -7.14 36.32 13.20
CA LYS A 184 -7.05 37.78 13.08
C LYS A 184 -5.67 38.20 13.60
N LYS A 185 -4.80 38.61 12.68
CA LYS A 185 -3.60 39.40 12.97
C LYS A 185 -3.98 40.55 13.90
N ALA A 186 -3.48 40.52 15.13
CA ALA A 186 -3.35 41.73 15.92
C ALA A 186 -2.35 42.63 15.18
N GLY A 187 -2.87 43.60 14.45
CA GLY A 187 -2.08 44.66 13.85
C GLY A 187 -1.56 45.58 14.94
N LEU A 188 -0.23 45.66 15.05
CA LEU A 188 0.43 46.87 15.54
C LEU A 188 0.00 48.03 14.65
N ILE A 189 -0.60 49.07 15.22
CA ILE A 189 -0.56 50.44 14.71
C ILE A 189 -0.58 51.37 15.93
N TRP A 190 0.59 51.97 16.21
CA TRP A 190 0.96 53.09 17.11
C TRP A 190 0.29 53.22 18.49
#